data_AF-A0A9D2SVH3-F1
#
_entry.id   AF-A0A9D2SVH3-F1
#
_cell.length_a   1.000
_cell.length_b   1.000
_cell.length_c   1.000
_cell.angle_alpha   90.00
_cell.angle_beta   90.00
_cell.angle_gamma   90.00
#
_symmetry.space_group_name_H-M   'P 1'
#
loop_
_entity.id
_entity.type
_entity.pdbx_description
1 polymer ?
#
loop_
_entity_poly.entity_id
_entity_poly.type
_entity_poly.pdbx_seq_one_letter_code
_entity_poly.pdbx_strand_id
1 'polypeptide(L)'
;MSKDKKKRKPGNGSLAFYIMAVVFLLLGIYAGISSYLSLAQTAESYGVAMTDVMSSMVYSIVSSMAPYFGFGCILYGIGVILKKLPVTAKEEN
;
A
#
# COMPACT_ATOMS: atom_id res chain seq x y z
N MET A 1 -4.35 39.67 -25.09
CA MET A 1 -4.82 39.10 -23.80
C MET A 1 -4.06 37.79 -23.55
N SER A 2 -2.88 37.89 -22.93
CA SER A 2 -2.02 36.72 -22.67
C SER A 2 -2.54 35.99 -21.43
N LYS A 3 -2.97 34.73 -21.58
CA LYS A 3 -3.38 33.89 -20.45
C LYS A 3 -2.13 33.34 -19.78
N ASP A 4 -1.62 34.08 -18.80
CA ASP A 4 -0.55 33.60 -17.92
C ASP A 4 -1.01 32.33 -17.19
N LYS A 5 -0.49 31.18 -17.65
CA LYS A 5 -0.69 29.89 -16.97
C LYS A 5 0.16 29.89 -15.70
N LYS A 6 -0.40 30.42 -14.61
CA LYS A 6 0.16 30.38 -13.25
C LYS A 6 0.67 28.96 -12.96
N LYS A 7 2.01 28.77 -12.96
CA LYS A 7 2.66 27.49 -12.65
C LYS A 7 2.28 27.09 -11.23
N ARG A 8 1.40 26.09 -11.10
CA ARG A 8 0.95 25.56 -9.81
C ARG A 8 2.09 24.74 -9.19
N LYS A 9 2.59 25.16 -8.01
CA LYS A 9 3.50 24.32 -7.22
C LYS A 9 2.68 23.14 -6.67
N PRO A 10 3.09 21.88 -6.87
CA PRO A 10 2.41 20.75 -6.27
C PRO A 10 2.48 20.90 -4.74
N GLY A 11 1.33 20.85 -4.07
CA GLY A 11 1.30 20.80 -2.62
C GLY A 11 1.96 19.52 -2.13
N ASN A 12 2.88 19.64 -1.17
CA ASN A 12 3.64 18.53 -0.59
C ASN A 12 2.76 17.43 0.03
N GLY A 13 1.47 17.70 0.29
CA GLY A 13 0.52 16.72 0.79
C GLY A 13 0.40 15.48 -0.08
N SER A 14 0.48 15.61 -1.41
CA SER A 14 0.44 14.46 -2.32
C SER A 14 1.61 13.48 -2.12
N LEU A 15 2.79 13.98 -1.73
CA LEU A 15 3.99 13.18 -1.50
C LEU A 15 3.81 12.25 -0.29
N ALA A 16 3.17 12.73 0.78
CA ALA A 16 2.93 11.93 1.98
C ALA A 16 2.06 10.70 1.69
N PHE A 17 1.02 10.84 0.87
CA PHE A 17 0.17 9.71 0.46
C PHE A 17 0.91 8.70 -0.42
N TYR A 18 1.80 9.14 -1.31
CA TYR A 18 2.65 8.23 -2.08
C TYR A 18 3.62 7.45 -1.18
N ILE A 19 4.27 8.14 -0.23
CA ILE A 19 5.20 7.50 0.71
C ILE A 19 4.46 6.46 1.55
N MET A 20 3.29 6.82 2.08
CA MET A 20 2.46 5.88 2.86
C MET A 20 2.01 4.68 2.02
N ALA A 21 1.65 4.86 0.75
CA ALA A 21 1.29 3.75 -0.13
C ALA A 21 2.47 2.76 -0.32
N VAL A 22 3.69 3.27 -0.49
CA VAL A 22 4.89 2.43 -0.60
C VAL A 22 5.19 1.71 0.72
N VAL A 23 5.06 2.40 1.86
CA VAL A 23 5.24 1.78 3.18
C VAL A 23 4.25 0.65 3.40
N PHE A 24 2.96 0.85 3.09
CA PHE A 24 1.95 -0.20 3.19
C PHE A 24 2.29 -1.39 2.27
N LEU A 25 2.80 -1.14 1.07
CA LEU A 25 3.20 -2.21 0.15
C LEU A 25 4.37 -3.03 0.70
N LEU A 26 5.38 -2.38 1.29
CA LEU A 26 6.49 -3.06 1.98
C LEU A 26 6.02 -3.86 3.19
N LEU A 27 5.09 -3.31 3.99
CA LEU A 27 4.49 -4.04 5.11
C LEU A 27 3.70 -5.26 4.65
N GLY A 28 2.99 -5.16 3.52
CA GLY A 28 2.31 -6.30 2.90
C GLY A 28 3.28 -7.42 2.51
N ILE A 29 4.39 -7.08 1.86
CA ILE A 29 5.44 -8.07 1.51
C ILE A 29 6.01 -8.72 2.77
N TYR A 30 6.32 -7.93 3.80
CA TYR A 30 6.82 -8.44 5.08
C TYR A 30 5.81 -9.37 5.76
N ALA A 31 4.52 -9.01 5.78
CA ALA A 31 3.45 -9.83 6.35
C ALA A 31 3.32 -11.16 5.61
N GLY A 32 3.38 -11.16 4.27
CA GLY A 32 3.35 -12.37 3.46
C GLY A 32 4.52 -13.33 3.75
N ILE A 33 5.75 -12.79 3.78
CA ILE A 33 6.96 -13.58 4.10
C ILE A 33 6.88 -14.14 5.52
N SER A 34 6.44 -13.33 6.49
CA SER A 34 6.34 -13.77 7.89
C SER A 34 5.29 -14.87 8.06
N SER A 35 4.13 -14.76 7.38
CA SER A 35 3.12 -15.81 7.35
C SER A 35 3.67 -17.11 6.74
N TYR A 36 4.44 -17.02 5.65
CA TYR A 36 5.07 -18.19 5.04
C TYR A 36 6.06 -18.88 5.99
N LEU A 37 6.97 -18.12 6.62
CA LEU A 37 7.99 -18.67 7.53
C LEU A 37 7.35 -19.35 8.75
N SER A 38 6.32 -18.73 9.34
CA SER A 38 5.60 -19.30 10.48
C SER A 38 4.91 -20.62 10.11
N LEU A 39 4.31 -20.69 8.92
CA LEU A 39 3.64 -21.91 8.44
C LEU A 39 4.66 -22.99 8.03
N ALA A 40 5.84 -22.62 7.54
CA ALA A 40 6.94 -23.54 7.29
C ALA A 40 7.43 -24.25 8.56
N GLN A 41 7.65 -23.48 9.62
CA GLN A 41 8.00 -24.04 10.92
C GLN A 41 6.90 -24.94 11.49
N THR A 42 5.63 -24.58 11.26
CA THR A 42 4.49 -25.36 11.72
C THR A 42 4.40 -26.70 10.96
N ALA A 43 4.52 -26.71 9.64
CA ALA A 43 4.48 -27.95 8.85
C ALA A 43 5.61 -28.92 9.22
N GLU A 44 6.83 -28.39 9.43
CA GLU A 44 7.99 -29.16 9.89
C GLU A 44 7.74 -29.76 11.29
N SER A 45 7.17 -28.98 12.21
CA SER A 45 6.94 -29.41 13.59
C SER A 45 5.84 -30.46 13.75
N TYR A 46 4.88 -30.53 12.82
CA TYR A 46 3.77 -31.51 12.87
C TYR A 46 3.93 -32.67 11.87
N GLY A 47 5.02 -32.70 11.09
CA GLY A 47 5.30 -33.76 10.12
C GLY A 47 4.27 -33.86 8.98
N VAL A 48 3.44 -32.82 8.80
CA VAL A 48 2.40 -32.78 7.77
C VAL A 48 3.02 -32.33 6.46
N ALA A 49 2.70 -33.02 5.38
CA ALA A 49 3.15 -32.62 4.06
C ALA A 49 2.63 -31.20 3.75
N MET A 50 3.56 -30.29 3.45
CA MET A 50 3.30 -28.91 3.03
C MET A 50 2.22 -28.79 1.95
N THR A 51 2.09 -29.82 1.11
CA THR A 51 1.10 -29.94 0.04
C THR A 51 -0.34 -30.04 0.53
N ASP A 52 -0.60 -30.66 1.68
CA ASP A 52 -1.97 -30.81 2.23
C ASP A 52 -2.49 -29.49 2.82
N VAL A 53 -1.58 -28.65 3.32
CA VAL A 53 -1.89 -27.33 3.89
C VAL A 53 -1.67 -26.18 2.92
N MET A 54 -1.22 -26.45 1.69
CA MET A 54 -0.84 -25.44 0.70
C MET A 54 -1.98 -24.48 0.37
N SER A 55 -3.21 -24.97 0.26
CA SER A 55 -4.37 -24.13 -0.04
C SER A 55 -4.69 -23.16 1.10
N SER A 56 -4.63 -23.65 2.34
CA SER A 56 -4.77 -22.83 3.56
C SER A 56 -3.62 -21.84 3.72
N MET A 57 -2.40 -22.24 3.38
CA MET A 57 -1.22 -21.37 3.36
C MET A 57 -1.38 -20.20 2.40
N VAL A 58 -1.76 -20.49 1.15
CA VAL A 58 -2.02 -19.46 0.14
C VAL A 58 -3.13 -18.53 0.62
N TYR A 59 -4.21 -19.06 1.20
CA TYR A 59 -5.29 -18.24 1.72
C TYR A 59 -4.85 -17.34 2.88
N SER A 60 -4.06 -17.85 3.84
CA SER A 60 -3.52 -17.06 4.95
C SER A 60 -2.56 -15.97 4.48
N ILE A 61 -1.67 -16.27 3.52
CA ILE A 61 -0.73 -15.29 2.96
C ILE A 61 -1.48 -14.23 2.15
N VAL A 62 -2.43 -14.63 1.30
CA VAL A 62 -3.22 -13.70 0.49
C VAL A 62 -4.10 -12.83 1.39
N SER A 63 -4.74 -13.40 2.40
CA SER A 63 -5.58 -12.67 3.36
C SER A 63 -4.77 -11.68 4.21
N SER A 64 -3.53 -12.04 4.59
CA SER A 64 -2.66 -11.13 5.32
C SER A 64 -2.15 -9.99 4.41
N MET A 65 -1.89 -10.24 3.14
CA MET A 65 -1.38 -9.23 2.19
C MET A 65 -2.45 -8.33 1.58
N ALA A 66 -3.66 -8.85 1.32
CA ALA A 66 -4.76 -8.17 0.67
C ALA A 66 -5.11 -6.79 1.26
N PRO A 67 -5.25 -6.61 2.60
CA PRO A 67 -5.56 -5.30 3.17
C PRO A 67 -4.46 -4.28 2.90
N TYR A 68 -3.18 -4.66 2.97
CA TYR A 68 -2.07 -3.74 2.70
C TYR A 68 -2.05 -3.27 1.25
N PHE A 69 -2.35 -4.17 0.31
CA PHE A 69 -2.54 -3.81 -1.10
C PHE A 69 -3.74 -2.89 -1.30
N GLY A 70 -4.87 -3.18 -0.66
CA GLY A 70 -6.08 -2.34 -0.69
C GLY A 70 -5.80 -0.92 -0.19
N PHE A 71 -5.21 -0.78 0.98
CA PHE A 71 -4.83 0.52 1.55
C PHE A 71 -3.78 1.24 0.70
N GLY A 72 -2.78 0.52 0.19
CA GLY A 72 -1.76 1.08 -0.71
C GLY A 72 -2.38 1.69 -1.98
N CYS A 73 -3.31 0.98 -2.63
CA CYS A 73 -4.02 1.46 -3.81
C CYS A 73 -4.89 2.70 -3.52
N ILE A 74 -5.59 2.70 -2.38
CA ILE A 74 -6.43 3.84 -1.95
C ILE A 74 -5.56 5.07 -1.69
N LEU A 75 -4.47 4.92 -0.93
CA LEU A 75 -3.55 6.01 -0.61
C LEU A 75 -2.87 6.56 -1.88
N TYR A 76 -2.45 5.67 -2.78
CA TYR A 76 -1.93 6.08 -4.09
C TYR A 76 -2.96 6.88 -4.90
N GLY A 77 -4.21 6.39 -4.96
CA GLY A 77 -5.31 7.07 -5.64
C GLY A 77 -5.58 8.46 -5.07
N ILE A 78 -5.59 8.60 -3.74
CA ILE A 78 -5.72 9.90 -3.05
C ILE A 78 -4.55 10.82 -3.40
N GLY A 79 -3.31 10.31 -3.42
CA GLY A 79 -2.13 11.07 -3.84
C GLY A 79 -2.21 11.58 -5.28
N VAL A 80 -2.74 10.76 -6.21
CA VAL A 80 -2.99 11.16 -7.60
C VAL A 80 -4.06 12.26 -7.69
N ILE A 81 -5.17 12.11 -6.95
CA ILE A 81 -6.28 13.09 -6.94
C ILE A 81 -5.80 14.43 -6.36
N LEU A 82 -5.10 14.41 -5.22
CA LEU A 82 -4.55 15.61 -4.59
C LEU A 82 -3.54 16.34 -5.47
N LYS A 83 -2.74 15.61 -6.26
CA LYS A 83 -1.82 16.20 -7.25
C LYS A 83 -2.56 16.91 -8.38
N LYS A 84 -3.79 16.49 -8.70
CA LYS A 84 -4.63 17.10 -9.76
C LYS A 84 -5.48 18.27 -9.26
N LEU A 85 -5.71 18.39 -7.96
CA LEU A 85 -6.50 19.48 -7.40
C LEU A 85 -5.74 20.82 -7.45
N PRO A 86 -6.39 21.93 -7.87
CA PRO A 86 -5.88 23.26 -7.59
C PRO A 86 -5.75 23.43 -6.08
N VAL A 87 -4.53 23.62 -5.57
CA VAL A 87 -4.35 24.19 -4.24
C VAL A 87 -4.82 25.64 -4.34
N THR A 88 -6.10 25.89 -4.05
CA THR A 88 -6.58 27.23 -3.75
C THR A 88 -6.03 27.54 -2.36
N ALA A 89 -4.79 28.05 -2.32
CA ALA A 89 -4.27 28.68 -1.13
C ALA A 89 -5.24 29.83 -0.82
N LYS A 90 -6.11 29.64 0.17
CA LYS A 90 -6.73 30.76 0.87
C LYS A 90 -5.57 31.49 1.54
N GLU A 91 -5.13 32.58 0.95
CA GLU A 91 -4.48 33.65 1.70
C GLU A 91 -5.60 34.23 2.57
N GLU A 92 -5.61 33.84 3.84
CA GLU A 92 -6.40 34.52 4.86
C GLU A 92 -5.52 35.68 5.38
N ASN A 93 -5.98 36.90 5.08
CA ASN A 93 -5.42 38.18 5.54
C ASN A 93 -6.12 38.55 6.84
#